data_AF-A0A540K3R0-F1
#
_entry.id   AF-A0A540K3R0-F1
#
_cell.length_a   1.000
_cell.length_b   1.000
_cell.length_c   1.000
_cell.angle_alpha   90.00
_cell.angle_beta   90.00
_cell.angle_gamma   90.00
#
_symmetry.space_group_name_H-M   'P 1'
#
loop_
_entity.id
_entity.type
_entity.pdbx_description
1 polymer ?
#
loop_
_entity_poly.entity_id
_entity_poly.type
_entity_poly.pdbx_seq_one_letter_code
_entity_poly.pdbx_strand_id
1 'polypeptide(L)'
;MAGIVVSKYDHSPVHKAIVTRDYAGLRRILAGLPRLCDPAEIRTESASLAEEEEADAIAAVIDRRDVRNRETPLHLAVKLGDQTATKMLMVAGAD
;
A
#
# COMPACT_ATOMS: atom_id res chain seq x y z
N MET A 1 1.36 -0.04 -26.41
CA MET A 1 0.98 0.15 -24.99
C MET A 1 0.15 -1.05 -24.57
N ALA A 2 0.73 -1.96 -23.79
CA ALA A 2 -0.01 -3.13 -23.30
C ALA A 2 -1.12 -2.65 -22.36
N GLY A 3 -2.38 -2.88 -22.73
CA GLY A 3 -3.52 -2.55 -21.89
C GLY A 3 -3.40 -3.29 -20.57
N ILE A 4 -3.31 -2.55 -19.47
CA ILE A 4 -3.29 -3.12 -18.13
C ILE A 4 -4.68 -3.69 -17.88
N VAL A 5 -4.76 -5.02 -17.71
CA VAL A 5 -6.03 -5.71 -17.48
C VAL A 5 -6.38 -5.55 -16.01
N VAL A 6 -7.36 -4.68 -15.72
CA VAL A 6 -7.81 -4.36 -14.35
C VAL A 6 -8.21 -5.62 -13.57
N SER A 7 -8.80 -6.61 -14.24
CA SER A 7 -9.22 -7.89 -13.63
C SER A 7 -8.06 -8.69 -13.02
N LYS A 8 -6.82 -8.43 -13.44
CA LYS A 8 -5.64 -9.07 -12.83
C LYS A 8 -5.38 -8.58 -11.41
N TYR A 9 -6.01 -7.49 -10.98
CA TYR A 9 -5.82 -6.85 -9.68
C TYR A 9 -7.07 -6.93 -8.79
N ASP A 10 -8.10 -7.70 -9.15
CA ASP A 10 -9.32 -7.82 -8.34
C ASP A 10 -9.05 -8.37 -6.92
N HIS A 11 -7.94 -9.08 -6.72
CA HIS A 11 -7.51 -9.58 -5.42
C HIS A 11 -6.83 -8.52 -4.53
N SER A 12 -6.47 -7.35 -5.09
CA SER A 12 -5.84 -6.25 -4.35
C SER A 12 -6.57 -4.94 -4.60
N PRO A 13 -7.34 -4.44 -3.61
CA PRO A 13 -8.10 -3.20 -3.77
C PRO A 13 -7.20 -1.99 -4.02
N VAL A 14 -5.97 -1.99 -3.49
CA VAL A 14 -4.98 -0.92 -3.72
C VAL A 14 -4.54 -0.89 -5.18
N HIS A 15 -4.14 -2.02 -5.75
CA HIS A 15 -3.76 -2.08 -7.16
C HIS A 15 -4.93 -1.69 -8.07
N LYS A 16 -6.13 -2.17 -7.77
CA LYS A 16 -7.34 -1.80 -8.53
C LYS A 16 -7.59 -0.30 -8.51
N ALA A 17 -7.46 0.35 -7.34
CA ALA A 17 -7.62 1.79 -7.22
C ALA A 17 -6.59 2.56 -8.06
N ILE A 18 -5.35 2.08 -8.14
CA ILE A 18 -4.28 2.72 -8.95
C ILE A 18 -4.56 2.58 -10.45
N VAL A 19 -4.89 1.38 -10.93
CA VAL A 19 -5.19 1.14 -12.36
C VAL A 19 -6.39 1.94 -12.82
N THR A 20 -7.40 2.08 -11.95
CA THR A 20 -8.63 2.84 -12.24
C THR A 20 -8.51 4.33 -11.93
N ARG A 21 -7.38 4.78 -11.39
CA ARG A 21 -7.17 6.15 -10.88
C ARG A 21 -8.23 6.60 -9.86
N ASP A 22 -8.76 5.66 -9.08
CA ASP A 22 -9.69 5.94 -7.99
C ASP A 22 -8.93 6.44 -6.75
N TYR A 23 -8.54 7.72 -6.79
CA TYR A 23 -7.86 8.38 -5.68
C TYR A 23 -8.72 8.47 -4.42
N ALA A 24 -10.05 8.51 -4.56
CA ALA A 24 -10.95 8.57 -3.41
C ALA A 24 -11.00 7.22 -2.68
N GLY A 25 -11.09 6.12 -3.43
CA GLY A 25 -10.97 4.76 -2.92
C GLY A 25 -9.60 4.50 -2.31
N LEU A 26 -8.52 4.87 -3.00
CA LEU A 26 -7.16 4.75 -2.47
C LEU A 26 -7.01 5.50 -1.14
N ARG A 27 -7.48 6.74 -1.06
CA ARG A 27 -7.42 7.53 0.18
C ARG A 27 -8.21 6.88 1.32
N ARG A 28 -9.37 6.27 1.04
CA ARG A 28 -10.17 5.57 2.05
C ARG A 28 -9.46 4.31 2.56
N ILE A 29 -8.82 3.56 1.67
CA ILE A 29 -8.03 2.38 2.05
C ILE A 29 -6.88 2.81 2.95
N LEU A 30 -6.09 3.80 2.51
CA LEU A 30 -4.95 4.29 3.29
C LEU A 30 -5.36 4.93 4.61
N ALA A 31 -6.48 5.64 4.66
CA ALA A 31 -7.01 6.23 5.89
C ALA A 31 -7.56 5.19 6.88
N GLY A 32 -7.90 3.99 6.40
CA GLY A 32 -8.35 2.87 7.22
C GLY A 32 -7.20 2.02 7.79
N LEU A 33 -5.96 2.28 7.39
CA LEU A 33 -4.80 1.58 7.93
C LEU A 33 -4.48 2.07 9.35
N PRO A 34 -4.09 1.17 10.26
CA PRO A 34 -3.58 1.57 11.55
C PRO A 34 -2.32 2.43 11.37
N ARG A 35 -2.04 3.27 12.37
CA ARG A 35 -0.82 4.09 12.39
C ARG A 35 0.11 3.50 13.41
N LEU A 36 1.36 3.29 13.01
CA LEU A 36 2.43 2.94 13.93
C LEU A 36 2.58 4.01 15.01
N CYS A 37 2.83 3.57 16.23
CA CYS A 37 3.12 4.44 17.36
C CYS A 37 4.49 5.11 17.18
N ASP A 38 4.74 6.17 17.96
CA ASP A 38 6.05 6.81 17.94
C ASP A 38 7.13 5.82 18.43
N PRO A 39 8.21 5.56 17.67
CA PRO A 39 9.29 4.70 18.10
C PRO A 39 9.88 5.07 19.46
N ALA A 40 9.80 6.35 19.88
CA ALA A 40 10.26 6.82 21.19
C ALA A 40 9.40 6.33 22.37
N GLU A 41 8.18 5.86 22.12
CA GLU A 41 7.27 5.27 23.11
C GLU A 41 7.45 3.76 23.24
N ILE A 42 8.13 3.11 22.30
CA ILE A 42 8.45 1.68 22.35
C ILE A 42 9.57 1.45 23.38
N ARG A 43 9.17 1.07 24.59
CA ARG A 43 10.11 0.84 25.73
C ARG A 43 10.14 -0.61 26.22
N THR A 44 9.34 -1.48 25.61
CA THR A 44 9.22 -2.89 26.01
C THR A 44 9.23 -3.78 24.78
N GLU A 45 9.72 -5.01 24.96
CA GLU A 45 9.71 -6.03 23.90
C GLU A 45 8.29 -6.30 23.39
N SER A 46 7.30 -6.36 24.30
CA SER A 46 5.89 -6.56 23.92
C SER A 46 5.35 -5.43 23.05
N ALA A 47 5.77 -4.17 23.28
CA ALA A 47 5.39 -3.05 22.42
C ALA A 47 6.05 -3.14 21.04
N SER A 48 7.33 -3.57 20.97
CA SER A 48 7.98 -3.83 19.68
C SER A 48 7.27 -4.90 18.86
N LEU A 49 6.84 -6.00 19.49
CA LEU A 49 6.12 -7.08 18.80
C LEU A 49 4.75 -6.63 18.27
N ALA A 50 4.01 -5.84 19.06
CA ALA A 50 2.74 -5.28 18.61
C ALA A 50 2.92 -4.35 17.41
N GLU A 51 3.94 -3.49 17.44
CA GLU A 51 4.25 -2.58 16.32
C GLU A 51 4.71 -3.34 15.07
N GLU A 52 5.42 -4.46 15.22
CA GLU A 52 5.79 -5.33 14.10
C GLU A 52 4.57 -6.00 13.46
N GLU A 53 3.63 -6.50 14.27
CA GLU A 53 2.36 -7.07 13.77
C GLU A 53 1.50 -6.02 13.05
N GLU A 54 1.45 -4.80 13.59
CA GLU A 54 0.76 -3.66 12.97
C GLU A 54 1.44 -3.26 11.64
N ALA A 55 2.78 -3.22 11.61
CA ALA A 55 3.56 -2.92 10.41
C ALA A 55 3.35 -3.99 9.33
N ASP A 56 3.34 -5.27 9.69
CA ASP A 56 3.06 -6.38 8.78
C ASP A 56 1.64 -6.30 8.21
N ALA A 57 0.65 -5.92 9.04
CA ALA A 57 -0.72 -5.71 8.58
C ALA A 57 -0.82 -4.56 7.56
N ILE A 58 -0.06 -3.47 7.77
CA ILE A 58 0.04 -2.35 6.83
C ILE A 58 0.72 -2.81 5.53
N ALA A 59 1.88 -3.46 5.63
CA ALA A 59 2.66 -3.95 4.49
C ALA A 59 1.87 -4.96 3.64
N ALA A 60 1.06 -5.81 4.28
CA ALA A 60 0.17 -6.74 3.58
C ALA A 60 -0.86 -6.03 2.67
N VAL A 61 -1.16 -4.75 2.92
CA VAL A 61 -2.08 -3.94 2.11
C VAL A 61 -1.32 -3.11 1.07
N ILE A 62 -0.29 -2.35 1.48
CA ILE A 62 0.38 -1.35 0.62
C ILE A 62 1.61 -1.86 -0.12
N ASP A 63 2.24 -2.93 0.37
CA ASP A 63 3.41 -3.59 -0.24
C ASP A 63 3.08 -5.01 -0.70
N ARG A 64 1.80 -5.25 -0.97
CA ARG A 64 1.32 -6.55 -1.40
C ARG A 64 1.95 -6.94 -2.73
N ARG A 65 2.68 -8.06 -2.76
CA ARG A 65 3.39 -8.57 -3.95
C ARG A 65 2.70 -9.74 -4.63
N ASP A 66 1.43 -10.00 -4.33
CA ASP A 66 0.64 -11.12 -4.87
C ASP A 66 0.22 -10.96 -6.35
N VAL A 67 0.89 -10.08 -7.09
CA VAL A 67 0.63 -9.84 -8.52
C VAL A 67 1.66 -10.54 -9.40
N ARG A 68 1.31 -10.75 -10.67
CA ARG A 68 2.25 -11.28 -11.67
C ARG A 68 3.44 -10.32 -11.77
N ASN A 69 4.65 -10.83 -11.57
CA ASN A 69 5.93 -10.09 -11.43
C ASN A 69 6.25 -9.51 -10.04
N ARG A 70 5.43 -9.77 -9.01
CA ARG A 70 5.69 -9.30 -7.63
C ARG A 70 5.87 -7.77 -7.52
N GLU A 71 5.26 -7.02 -8.46
CA GLU A 71 5.27 -5.56 -8.46
C GLU A 71 4.45 -5.05 -7.26
N THR A 72 4.97 -4.07 -6.51
CA THR A 72 4.19 -3.41 -5.45
C THR A 72 3.21 -2.40 -6.07
N PRO A 73 2.18 -1.98 -5.33
CA PRO A 73 1.36 -0.84 -5.71
C PRO A 73 2.17 0.39 -6.14
N LEU A 74 3.29 0.66 -5.47
CA LEU A 74 4.16 1.79 -5.80
C LEU A 74 4.80 1.62 -7.18
N HIS A 75 5.35 0.43 -7.50
CA HIS A 75 5.86 0.12 -8.84
C HIS A 75 4.81 0.35 -9.92
N LEU A 76 3.56 -0.06 -9.67
CA LEU A 76 2.47 0.12 -10.64
C LEU A 76 2.12 1.59 -10.85
N ALA A 77 2.05 2.38 -9.78
CA ALA A 77 1.78 3.82 -9.86
C ALA A 77 2.88 4.55 -10.66
N VAL A 78 4.15 4.23 -10.41
CA VAL A 78 5.30 4.79 -11.15
C VAL A 78 5.27 4.40 -12.62
N LYS A 79 5.00 3.12 -12.92
CA LYS A 79 4.90 2.60 -14.30
C LYS A 79 3.77 3.24 -15.11
N LEU A 80 2.69 3.63 -14.43
CA LEU A 80 1.55 4.34 -15.00
C LEU A 80 1.77 5.86 -15.13
N GLY A 81 2.85 6.39 -14.56
CA GLY A 81 3.11 7.83 -14.47
C GLY A 81 2.13 8.56 -13.53
N ASP A 82 1.48 7.84 -12.62
CA ASP A 82 0.49 8.41 -11.69
C ASP A 82 1.19 8.99 -10.46
N GLN A 83 1.58 10.26 -10.56
CA GLN A 83 2.24 10.98 -9.46
C GLN A 83 1.35 11.10 -8.21
N THR A 84 0.03 11.20 -8.39
CA THR A 84 -0.91 11.35 -7.28
C THR A 84 -0.99 10.07 -6.46
N ALA A 85 -1.19 8.93 -7.12
CA ALA A 85 -1.18 7.62 -6.46
C ALA A 85 0.20 7.34 -5.82
N THR A 86 1.28 7.62 -6.53
CA THR A 86 2.66 7.46 -6.03
C THR A 86 2.86 8.24 -4.73
N LYS A 87 2.48 9.52 -4.70
CA LYS A 87 2.62 10.36 -3.51
C LYS A 87 1.76 9.86 -2.34
N MET A 88 0.54 9.39 -2.60
CA MET A 88 -0.32 8.82 -1.55
C MET A 88 0.30 7.57 -0.92
N LEU A 89 0.85 6.68 -1.74
CA LEU A 89 1.52 5.46 -1.28
C LEU A 89 2.79 5.76 -0.48
N MET A 90 3.63 6.68 -0.93
CA MET A 90 4.83 7.08 -0.20
C MET A 90 4.50 7.69 1.17
N VAL A 91 3.44 8.49 1.27
CA VAL A 91 2.97 9.05 2.56
C VAL A 91 2.45 7.95 3.49
N ALA A 92 1.89 6.87 2.94
CA ALA A 92 1.46 5.71 3.70
C ALA A 92 2.62 4.76 4.08
N GLY A 93 3.85 5.05 3.64
CA GLY A 93 5.03 4.23 3.95
C GLY A 93 5.26 3.04 3.02
N ALA A 94 4.66 3.03 1.82
CA ALA A 94 4.84 1.94 0.85
C ALA A 94 6.23 1.96 0.20
N ASP A 95 6.78 0.78 -0.10
CA ASP A 95 8.09 0.50 -0.73
C ASP A 95 7.98 -0.55 -1.88
#